data_AF-A0A3D1H8U0-F1
#
_entry.id   AF-A0A3D1H8U0-F1
#
_cell.length_a   1.000
_cell.length_b   1.000
_cell.length_c   1.000
_cell.angle_alpha   90.00
_cell.angle_beta   90.00
_cell.angle_gamma   90.00
#
_symmetry.space_group_name_H-M   'P 1'
#
loop_
_entity.id
_entity.type
_entity.pdbx_description
1 polymer ?
#
loop_
_entity_poly.entity_id
_entity_poly.type
_entity_poly.pdbx_seq_one_letter_code
_entity_poly.pdbx_strand_id
1 'polypeptide(L)' 'IGGAFGFSDDIRQRADSLWSLSKLTFPHHLVRTVFLEQLYRAFTILNGESYHND' A
#
# COMPACT_ATOMS: atom_id res chain seq x y z
N ILE A 1 4.65 2.43 6.13
CA ILE A 1 3.40 2.96 6.73
C ILE A 1 3.79 3.75 7.96
N GLY A 2 3.50 5.05 7.99
CA GLY A 2 3.90 5.94 9.08
C GLY A 2 2.96 5.85 10.28
N GLY A 3 3.38 6.45 11.40
CA GLY A 3 2.52 6.62 12.57
C GLY A 3 1.45 7.69 12.36
N ALA A 4 0.74 8.06 13.43
CA ALA A 4 -0.35 9.05 13.37
C ALA A 4 0.06 10.42 12.80
N PHE A 5 1.34 10.78 12.91
CA PHE A 5 1.89 12.06 12.42
C PHE A 5 2.60 11.94 11.05
N GLY A 6 2.52 10.77 10.39
CA GLY A 6 3.15 10.54 9.09
C GLY A 6 4.62 10.15 9.17
N PHE A 7 5.38 10.55 8.15
CA PHE A 7 6.82 10.28 8.03
C PHE A 7 7.60 11.59 8.15
N SER A 8 8.76 11.52 8.79
CA SER A 8 9.72 12.62 8.79
C SER A 8 10.35 12.82 7.41
N ASP A 9 10.92 14.01 7.18
CA ASP A 9 11.45 14.38 5.87
C ASP A 9 12.69 13.58 5.48
N ASP A 10 13.52 13.15 6.44
CA ASP A 10 14.66 12.26 6.21
C ASP A 10 14.24 10.90 5.64
N ILE A 11 13.12 10.33 6.14
CA ILE A 11 12.58 9.08 5.62
C ILE A 11 12.04 9.29 4.21
N ARG A 12 11.36 10.42 3.95
CA ARG A 12 10.84 10.76 2.63
C ARG A 12 11.94 10.94 1.60
N GLN A 13 13.03 11.61 1.97
CA GLN A 13 14.20 11.82 1.09
C GLN A 13 14.97 10.53 0.82
N ARG A 14 14.99 9.59 1.78
CA ARG A 14 15.63 8.28 1.62
C ARG A 14 14.81 7.32 0.74
N ALA A 15 13.50 7.50 0.62
CA ALA A 15 12.64 6.55 -0.07
C ALA A 15 12.87 6.57 -1.59
N ASP A 16 13.11 5.39 -2.19
CA ASP A 16 13.27 5.26 -3.64
C ASP A 16 11.98 5.59 -4.40
N SER A 17 10.83 5.39 -3.76
CA SER A 17 9.53 5.75 -4.30
C SER A 17 8.51 6.07 -3.21
N LEU A 18 7.54 6.92 -3.56
CA LEU A 18 6.42 7.29 -2.71
C LEU A 18 5.12 6.91 -3.40
N TRP A 19 4.36 6.02 -2.75
CA TRP A 19 3.13 5.47 -3.30
C TRP A 19 1.93 6.00 -2.54
N SER A 20 0.90 6.43 -3.27
CA SER A 20 -0.39 6.80 -2.70
C SER A 20 -1.41 5.71 -2.97
N LEU A 21 -2.03 5.18 -1.90
CA LEU A 21 -3.12 4.20 -2.03
C LEU A 21 -4.47 4.87 -2.37
N SER A 22 -4.63 6.15 -2.02
CA SER A 22 -5.84 6.95 -2.27
C SER A 22 -5.59 8.42 -1.93
N LYS A 23 -6.51 9.30 -2.35
CA LYS A 23 -6.59 10.70 -1.86
C LYS A 23 -7.20 10.80 -0.44
N LEU A 24 -7.75 9.71 0.10
CA LEU A 24 -8.35 9.65 1.44
C LEU A 24 -7.30 9.37 2.52
N THR A 25 -7.55 9.87 3.73
CA THR A 25 -6.78 9.50 4.94
C THR A 25 -7.36 8.24 5.55
N PHE A 26 -6.60 7.14 5.52
CA PHE A 26 -7.02 5.88 6.12
C PHE A 26 -6.61 5.76 7.60
N PRO A 27 -7.44 5.14 8.44
CA PRO A 27 -6.99 4.65 9.74
C PRO A 27 -5.80 3.68 9.59
N HIS A 28 -4.88 3.70 10.55
CA HIS A 28 -3.64 2.93 10.47
C HIS A 28 -3.85 1.40 10.43
N HIS A 29 -4.93 0.87 10.99
CA HIS A 29 -5.27 -0.56 10.85
C HIS A 29 -5.75 -0.89 9.43
N LEU A 30 -6.56 -0.02 8.82
CA LEU A 30 -7.14 -0.24 7.51
C LEU A 30 -6.08 -0.16 6.40
N VAL A 31 -5.18 0.81 6.48
CA VAL A 31 -4.13 1.00 5.45
C VAL A 31 -3.22 -0.24 5.30
N ARG A 32 -2.96 -0.94 6.42
CA ARG A 32 -2.19 -2.20 6.40
C ARG A 32 -2.94 -3.30 5.67
N THR A 33 -4.21 -3.50 5.98
CA THR A 33 -5.05 -4.52 5.34
C THR A 33 -5.21 -4.27 3.85
N VAL A 34 -5.53 -3.04 3.46
CA VAL A 34 -5.68 -2.66 2.04
C VAL A 34 -4.36 -2.86 1.31
N PHE A 35 -3.23 -2.43 1.86
CA PHE A 35 -1.94 -2.60 1.20
C PHE A 35 -1.56 -4.07 1.03
N LEU A 36 -1.79 -4.91 2.05
CA LEU A 36 -1.53 -6.34 1.97
C LEU A 36 -2.39 -7.03 0.90
N GLU A 37 -3.67 -6.66 0.80
CA GLU A 37 -4.55 -7.16 -0.25
C GLU A 37 -4.03 -6.77 -1.63
N GLN A 38 -3.64 -5.51 -1.83
CA GLN A 38 -3.08 -5.06 -3.11
C GLN A 38 -1.78 -5.78 -3.48
N LEU A 39 -0.93 -6.12 -2.50
CA LEU A 39 0.26 -6.95 -2.74
C LEU A 39 -0.13 -8.36 -3.16
N TYR A 40 -1.04 -9.01 -2.42
CA TYR A 40 -1.54 -10.33 -2.76
C TYR A 40 -2.08 -10.35 -4.20
N ARG A 41 -2.96 -9.40 -4.54
CA ARG A 41 -3.51 -9.21 -5.88
C ARG A 41 -2.42 -9.08 -6.95
N ALA A 42 -1.39 -8.27 -6.70
CA ALA A 42 -0.29 -8.09 -7.64
C ALA A 42 0.44 -9.42 -7.91
N PHE A 43 0.71 -10.21 -6.86
CA PHE A 43 1.34 -11.53 -7.02
C PHE A 43 0.42 -12.54 -7.72
N THR A 44 -0.88 -12.58 -7.40
CA THR A 44 -1.85 -13.45 -8.09
C THR A 44 -1.87 -13.15 -9.59
N ILE A 45 -1.91 -11.87 -9.98
CA ILE A 45 -1.85 -11.45 -11.38
C ILE A 45 -0.53 -11.87 -12.04
N LEU A 46 0.60 -11.68 -11.36
CA LEU A 46 1.93 -12.07 -11.88
C LEU A 46 2.08 -13.59 -12.04
N ASN A 47 1.40 -14.37 -11.20
CA ASN A 47 1.36 -15.83 -11.30
C ASN A 47 0.41 -16.34 -12.40
N GLY A 48 -0.33 -15.45 -13.08
CA GLY A 48 -1.32 -15.82 -14.08
C GLY A 48 -2.56 -16.50 -13.50
N GLU A 49 -2.78 -16.37 -12.19
CA GLU A 49 -3.96 -16.88 -11.52
C GLU A 49 -5.13 -15.90 -11.69
N SER A 50 -6.35 -16.43 -11.79
CA SER A 50 -7.54 -15.59 -11.85
C SER A 50 -7.79 -14.96 -10.48
N TYR A 51 -7.47 -13.67 -10.36
CA TYR A 51 -7.77 -12.90 -9.16
C TYR A 51 -9.24 -12.40 -9.17
N HIS A 52 -9.75 -12.01 -10.33
CA HIS A 52 -11.14 -11.59 -10.49
C HIS A 52 -11.98 -12.76 -11.01
N ASN A 53 -13.13 -12.97 -10.36
CA ASN A 53 -14.16 -13.88 -10.84
C ASN A 53 -15.22 -13.03 -11.53
N ASP A 54 -15.02 -12.76 -12.82
CA ASP A 54 -16.08 -12.32 -13.74
C ASP A 54 -16.31 -13.42 -14.79
#